data_AF-A0AAW6H684-F1
#
_entry.id   AF-A0AAW6H684-F1
#
_cell.length_a   1.000
_cell.length_b   1.000
_cell.length_c   1.000
_cell.angle_alpha   90.00
_cell.angle_beta   90.00
_cell.angle_gamma   90.00
#
_symmetry.space_group_name_H-M   'P 1'
#
loop_
_entity.id
_entity.type
_entity.pdbx_description
1 polymer ?
#
loop_
_entity_poly.entity_id
_entity_poly.type
_entity_poly.pdbx_seq_one_letter_code
_entity_poly.pdbx_strand_id
1 'polypeptide(L)'
;CGLENDIYFQIGLVMLVGLAAKNAILIVEFAKVQVDKGGDLIQSAIHAAQLRFRPILMTSLAFVLGMLPMVLASGPGSASRQAIGTGVFFGMIFAIVFGIVLVPFFFVLVYKTKAKVQHKIKKD
;
A
#
# COMPACT_ATOMS: atom_id res chain seq x y z
N CYS A 1 18.70 12.27 -9.46
CA CYS A 1 17.69 13.32 -9.73
C CYS A 1 17.77 14.34 -8.61
N GLY A 2 18.22 15.56 -8.89
CA GLY A 2 18.21 16.68 -7.95
C GLY A 2 16.82 17.31 -7.84
N LEU A 3 15.82 16.49 -7.51
CA LEU A 3 14.48 16.98 -7.19
C LEU A 3 14.54 17.53 -5.77
N GLU A 4 14.43 18.84 -5.63
CA GLU A 4 14.24 19.48 -4.33
C GLU A 4 12.94 19.00 -3.69
N ASN A 5 12.89 19.02 -2.35
CA ASN A 5 11.70 18.67 -1.59
C ASN A 5 10.67 19.81 -1.67
N ASP A 6 10.14 20.01 -2.87
CA ASP A 6 9.16 21.04 -3.18
C ASP A 6 7.75 20.61 -2.75
N ILE A 7 6.83 21.58 -2.71
CA ILE A 7 5.43 21.37 -2.33
C ILE A 7 4.77 20.28 -3.21
N TYR A 8 5.12 20.20 -4.49
CA TYR A 8 4.64 19.15 -5.40
C TYR A 8 5.06 17.74 -4.98
N PHE A 9 6.29 17.59 -4.48
CA PHE A 9 6.79 16.31 -3.98
C PHE A 9 6.07 15.92 -2.69
N GLN A 10 5.86 16.87 -1.77
CA GLN A 10 5.12 16.64 -0.52
C GLN A 10 3.66 16.22 -0.77
N ILE A 11 2.97 16.88 -1.71
CA ILE A 11 1.63 16.48 -2.14
C ILE A 11 1.65 15.06 -2.72
N GLY A 12 2.68 14.74 -3.52
CA GLY A 12 2.91 13.39 -4.03
C GLY A 12 3.09 12.35 -2.93
N LEU A 13 3.85 12.65 -1.88
CA LEU A 13 4.01 11.76 -0.72
C LEU A 13 2.69 11.52 0.02
N VAL A 14 1.90 12.56 0.26
CA VAL A 14 0.57 12.43 0.90
C VAL A 14 -0.35 11.55 0.05
N MET A 15 -0.35 11.75 -1.27
CA MET A 15 -1.09 10.91 -2.21
C MET A 15 -0.63 9.44 -2.13
N LEU A 16 0.69 9.19 -2.09
CA LEU A 16 1.25 7.84 -1.97
C LEU A 16 0.83 7.15 -0.67
N VAL A 17 0.80 7.87 0.46
CA VAL A 17 0.32 7.33 1.73
C VAL A 17 -1.14 6.89 1.61
N GLY A 18 -2.00 7.70 1.00
CA GLY A 18 -3.40 7.34 0.75
C GLY A 18 -3.57 6.14 -0.18
N LEU A 19 -2.78 6.08 -1.27
CA LEU A 19 -2.77 4.95 -2.21
C LEU A 19 -2.25 3.66 -1.56
N ALA A 20 -1.23 3.74 -0.72
CA ALA A 20 -0.75 2.60 0.03
C ALA A 20 -1.79 2.13 1.05
N ALA A 21 -2.42 3.05 1.77
CA ALA A 21 -3.46 2.76 2.75
C ALA A 21 -4.68 2.09 2.12
N LYS A 22 -5.16 2.57 0.96
CA LYS A 22 -6.31 1.96 0.25
C LYS A 22 -6.03 0.50 -0.15
N ASN A 23 -4.79 0.22 -0.57
CA ASN A 23 -4.39 -1.12 -0.99
C ASN A 23 -4.23 -2.04 0.24
N ALA A 24 -3.71 -1.52 1.35
CA ALA A 24 -3.53 -2.26 2.59
C ALA A 24 -4.85 -2.60 3.29
N ILE A 25 -5.76 -1.62 3.40
CA ILE A 25 -7.03 -1.80 4.13
C ILE A 25 -7.89 -2.88 3.48
N LEU A 26 -7.91 -2.98 2.14
CA LEU A 26 -8.69 -4.00 1.44
C LEU A 26 -8.24 -5.43 1.74
N ILE A 27 -6.95 -5.65 1.99
CA ILE A 27 -6.41 -6.95 2.39
C ILE A 27 -6.73 -7.21 3.86
N VAL A 28 -6.44 -6.24 4.73
CA VAL A 28 -6.61 -6.36 6.18
C VAL A 28 -8.07 -6.57 6.57
N GLU A 29 -8.99 -5.82 5.96
CA GLU A 29 -10.43 -5.93 6.21
C GLU A 29 -10.94 -7.32 5.84
N PHE A 30 -10.55 -7.84 4.66
CA PHE A 30 -11.00 -9.15 4.22
C PHE A 30 -10.39 -10.28 5.06
N ALA A 31 -9.12 -10.16 5.44
CA ALA A 31 -8.46 -11.10 6.34
C ALA A 31 -9.13 -11.10 7.72
N LYS A 32 -9.43 -9.90 8.26
CA LYS A 32 -10.14 -9.73 9.53
C LYS A 32 -11.52 -10.38 9.50
N VAL A 33 -12.32 -10.14 8.47
CA VAL A 33 -13.65 -10.76 8.34
C VAL A 33 -13.55 -12.29 8.34
N GLN A 34 -12.52 -12.87 7.71
CA GLN A 34 -12.33 -14.32 7.68
C GLN A 34 -11.88 -14.88 9.05
N VAL A 35 -11.03 -14.17 9.78
CA VAL A 35 -10.63 -14.52 11.15
C VAL A 35 -11.80 -14.39 12.13
N ASP A 36 -12.60 -13.33 12.01
CA ASP A 36 -13.77 -13.09 12.87
C ASP A 36 -14.87 -14.15 12.65
N LYS A 37 -14.88 -14.82 11.48
CA LYS A 37 -15.71 -16.01 11.18
C LYS A 37 -15.14 -17.32 11.76
N GLY A 38 -14.03 -17.28 12.48
CA GLY A 38 -13.36 -18.44 13.08
C GLY A 38 -12.32 -19.13 12.18
N GLY A 39 -11.91 -18.50 11.07
CA GLY A 39 -10.85 -19.03 10.21
C GLY A 39 -9.45 -18.93 10.82
N ASP A 40 -8.53 -19.78 10.37
CA ASP A 40 -7.11 -19.70 10.77
C ASP A 40 -6.49 -18.36 10.33
N LEU A 41 -5.67 -17.77 11.20
CA LEU A 41 -5.08 -16.44 11.00
C LEU A 41 -4.21 -16.38 9.73
N ILE A 42 -3.39 -17.40 9.50
CA ILE A 42 -2.41 -17.41 8.41
C ILE A 42 -3.13 -17.70 7.09
N GLN A 43 -4.01 -18.72 7.09
CA GLN A 43 -4.81 -19.04 5.91
C GLN A 43 -5.71 -17.87 5.49
N SER A 44 -6.33 -17.17 6.45
CA SER A 44 -7.17 -16.01 6.19
C SER A 44 -6.40 -14.85 5.53
N ALA A 45 -5.18 -14.57 6.02
CA ALA A 45 -4.33 -13.53 5.46
C ALA A 45 -3.89 -13.86 4.01
N ILE A 46 -3.51 -15.11 3.75
CA ILE A 46 -3.12 -15.56 2.41
C ILE A 46 -4.30 -15.50 1.44
N HIS A 47 -5.47 -15.99 1.87
CA HIS A 47 -6.68 -15.99 1.05
C HIS A 47 -7.13 -14.57 0.69
N ALA A 48 -7.11 -13.66 1.66
CA ALA A 48 -7.41 -12.25 1.44
C ALA A 48 -6.43 -11.59 0.45
N ALA A 49 -5.12 -11.88 0.58
CA ALA A 49 -4.11 -11.37 -0.33
C ALA A 49 -4.34 -11.87 -1.78
N GLN A 50 -4.67 -13.15 -1.97
CA GLN A 50 -4.95 -13.72 -3.30
C GLN A 50 -6.19 -13.11 -3.95
N LEU A 51 -7.28 -12.96 -3.20
CA LEU A 51 -8.53 -12.38 -3.71
C LEU A 51 -8.35 -10.92 -4.14
N ARG A 52 -7.54 -10.16 -3.42
CA ARG A 52 -7.31 -8.73 -3.70
C ARG A 52 -6.14 -8.47 -4.64
N PHE A 53 -5.30 -9.46 -4.93
CA PHE A 53 -4.15 -9.31 -5.81
C PHE A 53 -4.53 -8.74 -7.19
N ARG A 54 -5.54 -9.33 -7.86
CA ARG A 54 -5.96 -8.89 -9.20
C ARG A 54 -6.54 -7.46 -9.19
N PRO A 55 -7.47 -7.11 -8.28
CA PRO A 55 -7.95 -5.73 -8.14
C PRO A 55 -6.86 -4.70 -7.79
N ILE A 56 -5.93 -5.05 -6.88
CA ILE A 56 -4.84 -4.14 -6.49
C ILE A 56 -3.93 -3.87 -7.67
N LEU A 57 -3.53 -4.91 -8.42
CA LEU A 57 -2.72 -4.74 -9.63
C LEU A 57 -3.46 -3.92 -10.69
N MET A 58 -4.74 -4.18 -10.94
CA MET A 58 -5.51 -3.44 -11.95
C MET A 58 -5.50 -1.93 -11.67
N THR A 59 -5.88 -1.53 -10.45
CA THR A 59 -5.96 -0.11 -10.10
C THR A 59 -4.59 0.56 -10.04
N SER A 60 -3.58 -0.17 -9.59
CA SER A 60 -2.25 0.39 -9.41
C SER A 60 -1.49 0.51 -10.74
N LEU A 61 -1.63 -0.47 -11.63
CA LEU A 61 -1.07 -0.39 -12.99
C LEU A 61 -1.75 0.69 -13.81
N ALA A 62 -3.07 0.82 -13.72
CA ALA A 62 -3.80 1.92 -14.37
C ALA A 62 -3.28 3.29 -13.91
N PHE A 63 -3.01 3.43 -12.60
CA PHE A 63 -2.46 4.66 -12.05
C PHE A 63 -1.03 4.92 -12.54
N VAL A 64 -0.12 3.92 -12.47
CA VAL A 64 1.27 4.05 -12.95
C VAL A 64 1.32 4.43 -14.44
N LEU A 65 0.49 3.78 -15.28
CA LEU A 65 0.39 4.12 -16.70
C LEU A 65 -0.21 5.51 -16.95
N GLY A 66 -1.18 5.93 -16.14
CA GLY A 66 -1.75 7.28 -16.21
C GLY A 66 -0.76 8.39 -15.83
N MET A 67 0.24 8.08 -14.99
CA MET A 67 1.29 9.01 -14.57
C MET A 67 2.44 9.11 -15.59
N LEU A 68 2.56 8.15 -16.49
CA LEU A 68 3.59 8.04 -17.53
C LEU A 68 3.75 9.33 -18.38
N PRO A 69 2.67 9.98 -18.88
CA PRO A 69 2.79 11.26 -19.59
C PRO A 69 3.26 12.41 -18.71
N MET A 70 3.05 12.38 -17.38
CA MET A 70 3.58 13.42 -16.48
C MET A 70 5.07 13.27 -16.24
N VAL A 71 5.56 12.03 -16.17
CA VAL A 71 7.01 11.74 -16.05
C VAL A 71 7.76 12.11 -17.33
N LEU A 72 7.14 11.90 -18.49
CA LEU A 72 7.73 12.23 -19.80
C LEU A 72 7.36 13.63 -20.31
N ALA A 73 6.62 14.42 -19.52
CA ALA A 73 6.12 15.72 -19.94
C ALA A 73 7.28 16.65 -20.34
N SER A 74 7.16 17.24 -21.53
CA SER A 74 8.10 18.24 -22.07
C SER A 74 7.34 19.50 -22.47
N GLY A 75 7.96 20.67 -22.34
CA GLY A 75 7.35 21.98 -22.63
C GLY A 75 7.07 22.84 -21.38
N PRO A 76 6.29 23.92 -21.51
CA PRO A 76 6.01 24.84 -20.40
C PRO A 76 5.35 24.13 -19.21
N GLY A 77 5.91 24.31 -18.01
CA GLY A 77 5.43 23.65 -16.79
C GLY A 77 5.81 22.17 -16.68
N SER A 78 6.72 21.66 -17.51
CA SER A 78 7.23 20.28 -17.41
C SER A 78 7.88 20.00 -16.06
N ALA A 79 8.64 20.95 -15.50
CA ALA A 79 9.31 20.80 -14.21
C ALA A 79 8.32 20.43 -13.09
N SER A 80 7.17 21.12 -13.01
CA SER A 80 6.15 20.84 -11.99
C SER A 80 5.47 19.48 -12.19
N ARG A 81 5.19 19.09 -13.45
CA ARG A 81 4.58 17.79 -13.79
C ARG A 81 5.53 16.63 -13.51
N GLN A 82 6.81 16.78 -13.87
CA GLN A 82 7.84 15.80 -13.59
C GLN A 82 8.13 15.68 -12.10
N ALA A 83 8.11 16.79 -11.35
CA ALA A 83 8.36 16.78 -9.90
C ALA A 83 7.36 15.92 -9.14
N ILE A 84 6.06 16.11 -9.38
CA ILE A 84 5.02 15.25 -8.78
C ILE A 84 5.00 13.86 -9.42
N GLY A 85 5.13 13.80 -10.74
CA GLY A 85 4.97 12.57 -11.51
C GLY A 85 6.03 11.52 -11.18
N THR A 86 7.29 11.93 -11.07
CA THR A 86 8.42 11.02 -10.84
C THR A 86 8.35 10.40 -9.45
N GLY A 87 8.12 11.21 -8.41
CA GLY A 87 8.04 10.71 -7.03
C GLY A 87 6.90 9.71 -6.84
N VAL A 88 5.72 10.05 -7.36
CA VAL A 88 4.54 9.20 -7.26
C VAL A 88 4.63 7.95 -8.12
N PHE A 89 5.21 8.02 -9.33
CA PHE A 89 5.37 6.87 -10.22
C PHE A 89 6.23 5.78 -9.57
N PHE A 90 7.44 6.13 -9.13
CA PHE A 90 8.34 5.17 -8.48
C PHE A 90 7.81 4.75 -7.11
N GLY A 91 7.24 5.68 -6.34
CA GLY A 91 6.65 5.38 -5.04
C GLY A 91 5.50 4.38 -5.14
N MET A 92 4.66 4.47 -6.17
CA MET A 92 3.57 3.52 -6.37
C MET A 92 4.09 2.13 -6.74
N ILE A 93 5.07 2.04 -7.65
CA ILE A 93 5.70 0.75 -8.01
C ILE A 93 6.28 0.08 -6.76
N PHE A 94 7.01 0.84 -5.95
CA PHE A 94 7.56 0.35 -4.69
C PHE A 94 6.45 -0.09 -3.72
N ALA A 95 5.41 0.72 -3.53
CA ALA A 95 4.30 0.42 -2.65
C ALA A 95 3.52 -0.84 -3.06
N ILE A 96 3.38 -1.13 -4.36
CA ILE A 96 2.73 -2.36 -4.82
C ILE A 96 3.59 -3.59 -4.49
N VAL A 97 4.86 -3.56 -4.90
CA VAL A 97 5.78 -4.71 -4.78
C VAL A 97 5.97 -5.08 -3.32
N PHE A 98 6.25 -4.09 -2.48
CA PHE A 98 6.47 -4.32 -1.05
C PHE A 98 5.16 -4.42 -0.26
N GLY A 99 4.14 -3.63 -0.61
CA GLY A 99 2.88 -3.59 0.15
C GLY A 99 2.10 -4.90 0.07
N ILE A 100 2.03 -5.56 -1.10
CA ILE A 100 1.31 -6.84 -1.23
C ILE A 100 1.91 -7.93 -0.32
N VAL A 101 3.23 -7.92 -0.12
CA VAL A 101 3.93 -8.92 0.70
C VAL A 101 3.95 -8.51 2.18
N LEU A 102 4.23 -7.25 2.47
CA LEU A 102 4.39 -6.76 3.84
C LEU A 102 3.05 -6.65 4.58
N VAL A 103 1.97 -6.26 3.92
CA VAL A 103 0.65 -6.09 4.56
C VAL A 103 0.14 -7.38 5.24
N PRO A 104 0.05 -8.53 4.56
CA PRO A 104 -0.39 -9.77 5.22
C PRO A 104 0.60 -10.23 6.29
N PHE A 105 1.91 -10.00 6.11
CA PHE A 105 2.92 -10.29 7.13
C PHE A 105 2.68 -9.47 8.41
N PHE A 106 2.50 -8.16 8.28
CA PHE A 106 2.22 -7.28 9.42
C PHE A 106 0.89 -7.63 10.09
N PHE A 107 -0.14 -7.99 9.32
CA PHE A 107 -1.42 -8.43 9.87
C PHE A 107 -1.24 -9.63 10.82
N VAL A 108 -0.55 -10.68 10.37
CA VAL A 108 -0.30 -11.88 11.20
C VAL A 108 0.57 -11.55 12.41
N LEU A 109 1.61 -10.72 12.23
CA LEU A 109 2.50 -10.31 13.31
C LEU A 109 1.77 -9.54 14.42
N VAL A 110 0.92 -8.59 14.05
CA VAL A 110 0.11 -7.80 14.99
C VAL A 110 -0.88 -8.70 15.73
N TYR A 111 -1.58 -9.60 15.03
CA TYR A 111 -2.53 -10.52 15.66
C TYR A 111 -1.84 -11.50 16.63
N LYS A 112 -0.68 -12.07 16.25
CA LYS A 112 0.11 -12.93 17.15
C LYS A 112 0.60 -12.18 18.39
N THR A 113 1.04 -10.94 18.22
CA THR A 113 1.50 -10.10 19.34
C THR A 113 0.34 -9.76 20.27
N LYS A 114 -0.83 -9.39 19.73
CA LYS A 114 -2.04 -9.14 20.51
C LYS A 114 -2.46 -10.36 21.33
N ALA A 115 -2.45 -11.55 20.73
CA ALA A 115 -2.77 -12.79 21.43
C ALA A 115 -1.80 -13.07 22.60
N LYS A 116 -0.49 -12.91 22.39
CA LYS A 116 0.52 -13.05 23.46
C LYS A 116 0.33 -12.03 24.58
N VAL A 117 0.03 -10.77 24.25
CA VAL A 117 -0.19 -9.71 25.24
C VAL A 117 -1.45 -9.99 26.07
N GLN A 118 -2.57 -10.37 25.45
CA GLN A 118 -3.79 -10.73 26.20
C GLN A 118 -3.57 -11.92 27.14
N HIS A 119 -2.77 -12.90 26.72
CA HIS A 119 -2.46 -14.06 27.56
C HIS A 119 -1.55 -13.71 28.75
N LYS A 120 -0.75 -12.65 28.64
CA LYS A 120 0.09 -12.13 29.71
C LYS A 120 -0.75 -11.33 30.73
N ILE A 121 -1.64 -10.46 30.25
CA ILE A 121 -2.55 -9.65 31.09
C ILE A 121 -3.52 -10.51 31.90
N LYS A 122 -3.95 -11.67 31.39
CA LYS A 122 -4.85 -12.58 32.14
C LYS A 122 -4.12 -13.43 33.20
N LYS A 123 -2.78 -13.41 33.22
CA LYS A 123 -1.96 -14.18 34.16
C LYS A 123 -1.50 -13.35 35.38
N ASP A 124 -1.61 -12.02 35.27
CA ASP A 124 -1.44 -11.06 36.36
C ASP A 124 -2.80 -10.78 37.04
#